data_AF-A0A9D1E7Q4-F1
#
_entry.id   AF-A0A9D1E7Q4-F1
#
_cell.length_a   1.000
_cell.length_b   1.000
_cell.length_c   1.000
_cell.angle_alpha   90.00
_cell.angle_beta   90.00
_cell.angle_gamma   90.00
#
_symmetry.space_group_name_H-M   'P 1'
#
loop_
_entity.id
_entity.type
_entity.pdbx_description
1 polymer ?
#
loop_
_entity_poly.entity_id
_entity_poly.type
_entity_poly.pdbx_seq_one_letter_code
_entity_poly.pdbx_strand_id
1 'polypeptide(L)'
;MKIKYVPLYAALIAFAAILACSPERYVPACFEGMALWAKCVAPALFPFMVITMLLIKTGGTKLAARPFERAGKFFGLPPAAAVIFVMSAVSGYPAGSRIVCEYCERGEISADDAQRLAPLCSTSGPLFIIGSVGQNMFGNKGYGAAALAAHLVSVMAVGLAICLAKKKDAQKTCAKRLTTGDGNILYDVFYSAVISVLVAGGFICFFYTLSRAAHDFNVLLPLEWILTPLFDKNAANFCYGLIEATGGCAGLAAEGGALALPLAGFLITFGGASILAQQLCYLTKCGVKPTKFILAKCAQGALCFVLLLPLAL
;
A
#
# COMPACT_ATOMS: atom_id res chain seq x y z
N MET A 1 -25.07 20.73 9.41
CA MET A 1 -24.25 19.66 8.79
C MET A 1 -23.83 20.11 7.39
N LYS A 2 -22.54 20.01 7.02
CA LYS A 2 -22.15 20.31 5.63
C LYS A 2 -22.80 19.25 4.72
N ILE A 3 -23.71 19.65 3.82
CA ILE A 3 -24.49 18.79 2.90
C ILE A 3 -23.61 17.74 2.19
N LYS A 4 -22.34 18.06 1.96
CA LYS A 4 -21.32 17.18 1.38
C LYS A 4 -21.10 15.85 2.10
N TYR A 5 -21.40 15.74 3.39
CA TYR A 5 -21.16 14.51 4.18
C TYR A 5 -22.39 13.62 4.37
N VAL A 6 -23.58 14.07 3.94
CA VAL A 6 -24.81 13.27 4.03
C VAL A 6 -24.66 11.87 3.42
N PRO A 7 -24.11 11.67 2.20
CA PRO A 7 -23.97 10.33 1.63
C PRO A 7 -22.98 9.45 2.43
N LEU A 8 -21.92 10.04 2.98
CA LEU A 8 -20.98 9.31 3.82
C LEU A 8 -21.65 8.81 5.11
N TYR A 9 -22.42 9.68 5.77
CA TYR A 9 -23.12 9.29 6.99
C TYR A 9 -24.19 8.24 6.73
N ALA A 10 -24.94 8.36 5.63
CA ALA A 10 -25.90 7.34 5.23
C ALA A 10 -25.21 5.99 5.00
N ALA A 11 -24.07 5.96 4.30
CA ALA A 11 -23.31 4.73 4.08
C ALA A 11 -22.78 4.12 5.38
N LEU A 12 -22.26 4.94 6.31
CA LEU A 12 -21.76 4.48 7.61
C LEU A 12 -22.89 3.93 8.49
N ILE A 13 -24.05 4.59 8.52
CA ILE A 13 -25.23 4.13 9.27
C ILE A 13 -25.75 2.82 8.67
N ALA A 14 -25.84 2.73 7.35
CA ALA A 14 -26.26 1.50 6.67
C ALA A 14 -25.30 0.34 6.97
N PHE A 15 -23.98 0.58 6.89
CA PHE A 15 -22.99 -0.43 7.22
C PHE A 15 -23.10 -0.86 8.70
N ALA A 16 -23.23 0.08 9.64
CA ALA A 16 -23.42 -0.23 11.04
C ALA A 16 -24.71 -1.05 11.30
N ALA A 17 -25.81 -0.71 10.61
CA ALA A 17 -27.06 -1.47 10.69
C ALA A 17 -26.90 -2.89 10.15
N ILE A 18 -26.22 -3.08 9.01
CA ILE A 18 -25.91 -4.40 8.45
C ILE A 18 -25.13 -5.26 9.46
N LEU A 19 -24.11 -4.69 10.10
CA LEU A 19 -23.34 -5.39 11.14
C LEU A 19 -24.20 -5.77 12.36
N ALA A 20 -25.11 -4.88 12.77
CA ALA A 20 -25.99 -5.11 13.92
C ALA A 20 -27.12 -6.11 13.65
N CYS A 21 -27.62 -6.18 12.41
CA CYS A 21 -28.70 -7.08 12.03
C CYS A 21 -28.23 -8.52 11.72
N SER A 22 -26.96 -8.72 11.39
CA SER A 22 -26.40 -10.05 11.09
C SER A 22 -25.02 -10.28 11.74
N PRO A 23 -24.90 -10.18 13.08
CA PRO A 23 -23.63 -10.34 13.77
C PRO A 23 -23.00 -11.73 13.56
N GLU A 24 -23.82 -12.78 13.44
CA GLU A 24 -23.39 -14.15 13.13
C GLU A 24 -22.68 -14.27 11.78
N ARG A 25 -22.91 -13.33 10.86
CA ARG A 25 -22.22 -13.27 9.57
C ARG A 25 -20.96 -12.41 9.65
N TYR A 26 -21.06 -11.23 10.24
CA TYR A 26 -20.01 -10.22 10.13
C TYR A 26 -18.97 -10.25 11.25
N VAL A 27 -19.28 -10.82 12.42
CA VAL A 27 -18.28 -11.08 13.46
C VAL A 27 -17.25 -12.11 12.96
N PRO A 28 -17.64 -13.28 12.40
CA PRO A 28 -16.68 -14.20 11.80
C PRO A 28 -15.87 -13.58 10.65
N ALA A 29 -16.50 -12.76 9.80
CA ALA A 29 -15.78 -12.07 8.72
C ALA A 29 -14.68 -11.14 9.27
N CYS A 30 -14.95 -10.42 10.36
CA CYS A 30 -13.94 -9.60 11.03
C CYS A 30 -12.81 -10.46 11.61
N PHE A 31 -13.12 -11.61 12.21
CA PHE A 31 -12.13 -12.57 12.68
C PHE A 31 -11.27 -13.14 11.56
N GLU A 32 -11.84 -13.44 10.39
CA GLU A 32 -11.09 -13.88 9.20
C GLU A 32 -10.11 -12.79 8.75
N GLY A 33 -10.56 -11.53 8.66
CA GLY A 33 -9.68 -10.39 8.34
C GLY A 33 -8.54 -10.24 9.35
N MET A 34 -8.83 -10.41 10.64
CA MET A 34 -7.82 -10.39 11.70
C MET A 34 -6.84 -11.56 11.58
N ALA A 35 -7.32 -12.77 11.31
CA ALA A 35 -6.49 -13.95 11.12
C ALA A 35 -5.58 -13.79 9.89
N LEU A 36 -6.11 -13.22 8.80
CA LEU A 36 -5.35 -12.92 7.60
C LEU A 36 -4.24 -11.91 7.89
N TRP A 37 -4.55 -10.82 8.60
CA TRP A 37 -3.54 -9.85 9.05
C TRP A 37 -2.48 -10.51 9.95
N ALA A 38 -2.89 -11.28 10.96
CA ALA A 38 -1.98 -11.90 11.92
C ALA A 38 -1.08 -12.95 11.27
N LYS A 39 -1.60 -13.72 10.30
CA LYS A 39 -0.84 -14.77 9.60
C LYS A 39 0.06 -14.21 8.50
N CYS A 40 -0.41 -13.21 7.76
CA CYS A 40 0.26 -12.76 6.54
C CYS A 40 0.98 -11.43 6.70
N VAL A 41 0.39 -10.45 7.39
CA VAL A 41 0.86 -9.06 7.36
C VAL A 41 1.68 -8.71 8.59
N ALA A 42 1.22 -9.03 9.79
CA ALA A 42 1.88 -8.65 11.04
C ALA A 42 3.34 -9.17 11.16
N PRO A 43 3.64 -10.46 10.87
CA PRO A 43 4.99 -11.00 10.93
C PRO A 43 5.90 -10.37 9.87
N ALA A 44 5.31 -9.95 8.75
CA ALA A 44 6.02 -9.33 7.65
C ALA A 44 6.27 -7.83 7.85
N LEU A 45 5.41 -7.13 8.57
CA LEU A 45 5.48 -5.67 8.70
C LEU A 45 6.25 -5.25 9.97
N PHE A 46 6.06 -5.94 11.09
CA PHE A 46 6.56 -5.49 12.39
C PHE A 46 8.10 -5.43 12.49
N PRO A 47 8.85 -6.52 12.20
CA PRO A 47 10.31 -6.48 12.31
C PRO A 47 10.93 -5.41 11.40
N PHE A 48 10.41 -5.27 10.17
CA PHE A 48 10.92 -4.29 9.21
C PHE A 48 10.60 -2.85 9.59
N MET A 49 9.42 -2.58 10.18
CA MET A 49 9.09 -1.26 10.72
C MET A 49 10.06 -0.86 11.84
N VAL A 50 10.37 -1.76 12.77
CA VAL A 50 11.32 -1.51 13.87
C VAL A 50 12.72 -1.21 13.31
N ILE A 51 13.24 -2.07 12.43
CA ILE A 51 14.57 -1.90 11.83
C ILE A 51 14.67 -0.59 11.05
N THR A 52 13.67 -0.30 10.21
CA THR A 52 13.63 0.92 9.39
C THR A 52 13.59 2.18 10.24
N MET A 53 12.77 2.21 11.29
CA MET A 53 12.69 3.36 12.19
C MET A 53 13.96 3.55 13.02
N LEU A 54 14.62 2.48 13.46
CA LEU A 54 15.94 2.55 14.09
C LEU A 54 16.99 3.13 13.14
N LEU A 55 17.03 2.68 11.88
CA LEU A 55 17.97 3.19 10.88
C LEU A 55 17.73 4.68 10.58
N ILE A 56 16.48 5.11 10.52
CA ILE A 56 16.11 6.52 10.32
C ILE A 56 16.52 7.37 11.53
N LYS A 57 16.19 6.96 12.76
CA LYS A 57 16.49 7.75 13.97
C LYS A 57 17.98 7.79 14.31
N THR A 58 18.74 6.74 14.01
CA THR A 58 20.19 6.69 14.26
C THR A 58 21.01 7.34 13.13
N GLY A 59 20.39 7.73 12.01
CA GLY A 59 21.09 8.31 10.86
C GLY A 59 21.84 7.29 9.99
N GLY A 60 21.65 5.98 10.24
CA GLY A 60 22.22 4.89 9.44
C GLY A 60 21.76 4.90 7.97
N THR A 61 20.69 5.64 7.66
CA THR A 61 20.19 5.85 6.30
C THR A 61 21.19 6.53 5.36
N LYS A 62 22.14 7.33 5.87
CA LYS A 62 23.09 8.08 5.04
C LYS A 62 24.06 7.18 4.25
N LEU A 63 24.36 5.96 4.73
CA LEU A 63 25.18 5.01 3.98
C LEU A 63 24.40 4.35 2.82
N ALA A 64 23.10 4.10 3.01
CA ALA A 64 22.24 3.48 2.00
C ALA A 64 21.88 4.43 0.83
N ALA A 65 21.95 5.75 1.04
CA ALA A 65 21.62 6.76 0.03
C ALA A 65 22.67 6.88 -1.08
N ARG A 66 23.96 6.72 -0.72
CA ARG A 66 25.11 7.11 -1.55
C ARG A 66 25.13 6.54 -2.98
N PRO A 67 24.79 5.25 -3.22
CA PRO A 67 24.82 4.69 -4.57
C PRO A 67 23.77 5.33 -5.51
N PHE A 68 22.69 5.86 -4.92
CA PHE A 68 21.50 6.29 -5.65
C PHE A 68 21.34 7.81 -5.72
N GLU A 69 22.18 8.59 -5.03
CA GLU A 69 22.16 10.06 -5.09
C GLU A 69 22.35 10.60 -6.51
N ARG A 70 23.23 9.99 -7.31
CA ARG A 70 23.43 10.40 -8.72
C ARG A 70 22.22 10.09 -9.59
N ALA A 71 21.62 8.91 -9.41
CA ALA A 71 20.41 8.52 -10.13
C ALA A 71 19.24 9.45 -9.76
N GLY A 72 19.06 9.76 -8.48
CA GLY A 72 18.02 10.69 -8.01
C GLY A 72 18.11 12.07 -8.66
N LYS A 73 19.32 12.62 -8.83
CA LYS A 73 19.53 13.91 -9.51
C LYS A 73 19.09 13.90 -10.98
N PHE A 74 19.26 12.78 -11.68
CA PHE A 74 18.80 12.62 -13.06
C PHE A 74 17.27 12.69 -13.14
N PHE A 75 16.58 12.02 -12.21
CA PHE A 75 15.12 12.02 -12.12
C PHE A 75 14.54 13.26 -11.40
N GLY A 76 15.35 14.26 -11.05
CA GLY A 76 14.89 15.46 -10.33
C GLY A 76 14.40 15.19 -8.91
N LEU A 77 14.77 14.06 -8.32
CA LEU A 77 14.38 13.65 -6.97
C LEU A 77 15.23 14.34 -5.89
N PRO A 78 14.68 14.58 -4.68
CA PRO A 78 15.45 15.13 -3.57
C PRO A 78 16.52 14.14 -3.11
N PRO A 79 17.61 14.61 -2.45
CA PRO A 79 18.69 13.72 -1.99
C PRO A 79 18.22 12.56 -1.10
N ALA A 80 17.17 12.78 -0.30
CA ALA A 80 16.59 11.76 0.57
C ALA A 80 15.81 10.66 -0.17
N ALA A 81 15.45 10.85 -1.44
CA ALA A 81 14.55 9.97 -2.20
C ALA A 81 15.01 8.52 -2.22
N ALA A 82 16.30 8.29 -2.42
CA ALA A 82 16.88 6.95 -2.48
C ALA A 82 16.63 6.15 -1.20
N VAL A 83 16.89 6.78 -0.05
CA VAL A 83 16.67 6.17 1.26
C VAL A 83 15.20 5.88 1.47
N ILE A 84 14.34 6.86 1.19
CA ILE A 84 12.89 6.73 1.38
C ILE A 84 12.36 5.57 0.51
N PHE A 85 12.83 5.47 -0.74
CA PHE A 85 12.47 4.38 -1.64
C PHE A 85 12.97 3.02 -1.14
N VAL A 86 14.25 2.89 -0.78
CA VAL A 86 14.80 1.61 -0.29
C VAL A 86 14.06 1.14 0.96
N MET A 87 13.83 2.05 1.91
CA MET A 87 13.09 1.72 3.13
C MET A 87 11.64 1.33 2.84
N SER A 88 10.99 1.99 1.88
CA SER A 88 9.68 1.59 1.38
C SER A 88 9.74 0.20 0.74
N ALA A 89 10.66 -0.04 -0.18
CA ALA A 89 10.77 -1.29 -0.93
C ALA A 89 10.98 -2.49 -0.01
N VAL A 90 11.72 -2.31 1.09
CA VAL A 90 11.95 -3.35 2.10
C VAL A 90 10.75 -3.52 3.04
N SER A 91 10.14 -2.43 3.51
CA SER A 91 9.11 -2.48 4.57
C SER A 91 7.67 -2.60 4.06
N GLY A 92 7.41 -2.13 2.85
CA GLY A 92 6.07 -2.05 2.26
C GLY A 92 5.22 -0.89 2.77
N TYR A 93 3.93 -0.92 2.47
CA TYR A 93 2.92 0.00 2.99
C TYR A 93 2.45 -0.44 4.41
N PRO A 94 2.08 0.51 5.28
CA PRO A 94 2.10 1.96 5.07
C PRO A 94 3.48 2.62 5.36
N ALA A 95 4.55 1.83 5.58
CA ALA A 95 5.86 2.36 6.02
C ALA A 95 6.37 3.46 5.09
N GLY A 96 6.38 3.21 3.77
CA GLY A 96 6.86 4.19 2.80
C GLY A 96 6.12 5.53 2.84
N SER A 97 4.79 5.51 2.91
CA SER A 97 3.95 6.72 3.03
C SER A 97 4.20 7.49 4.32
N ARG A 98 4.44 6.76 5.41
CA ARG A 98 4.80 7.36 6.70
C ARG A 98 6.17 8.03 6.65
N ILE A 99 7.17 7.37 6.06
CA ILE A 99 8.53 7.93 5.92
C ILE A 99 8.51 9.17 5.04
N VAL A 100 7.79 9.14 3.91
CA VAL A 100 7.59 10.34 3.07
C VAL A 100 7.04 11.49 3.92
N CYS A 101 6.02 11.22 4.74
CA CYS A 101 5.42 12.29 5.51
C CYS A 101 6.32 12.79 6.66
N GLU A 102 7.06 11.90 7.33
CA GLU A 102 8.05 12.27 8.35
C GLU A 102 9.14 13.20 7.77
N TYR A 103 9.69 12.88 6.59
CA TYR A 103 10.68 13.74 5.93
C TYR A 103 10.09 15.10 5.51
N CYS A 104 8.81 15.12 5.13
CA CYS A 104 8.12 16.35 4.75
C CYS A 104 7.82 17.23 5.98
N GLU A 105 7.37 16.65 7.09
CA GLU A 105 7.13 17.37 8.36
C GLU A 105 8.44 17.92 8.95
N ARG A 106 9.57 17.25 8.69
CA ARG A 106 10.92 17.74 9.03
C ARG A 106 11.46 18.82 8.10
N GLY A 107 10.78 19.14 7.02
CA GLY A 107 11.26 20.08 6.01
C GLY A 107 12.49 19.58 5.24
N GLU A 108 12.79 18.28 5.30
CA GLU A 108 13.87 17.64 4.54
C GLU A 108 13.46 17.41 3.08
N ILE A 109 12.15 17.30 2.82
CA ILE A 109 11.56 17.30 1.48
C ILE A 109 10.38 18.28 1.43
N SER A 110 10.08 18.83 0.25
CA SER A 110 8.92 19.69 0.05
C SER A 110 7.62 18.89 -0.12
N ALA A 111 6.46 19.56 -0.07
CA ALA A 111 5.18 18.95 -0.42
C ALA A 111 5.14 18.46 -1.90
N ASP A 112 5.89 19.12 -2.78
CA ASP A 112 6.02 18.67 -4.17
C ASP A 112 6.86 17.39 -4.29
N ASP A 113 7.96 17.31 -3.55
CA ASP A 113 8.74 16.08 -3.43
C ASP A 113 7.88 14.96 -2.85
N ALA A 114 7.09 15.24 -1.80
CA ALA A 114 6.18 14.27 -1.21
C ALA A 114 5.14 13.77 -2.24
N GLN A 115 4.59 14.65 -3.08
CA GLN A 115 3.66 14.28 -4.15
C GLN A 115 4.28 13.33 -5.19
N ARG A 116 5.57 13.50 -5.50
CA ARG A 116 6.32 12.66 -6.45
C ARG A 116 6.80 11.35 -5.82
N LEU A 117 7.26 11.41 -4.57
CA LEU A 117 7.75 10.26 -3.82
C LEU A 117 6.62 9.35 -3.34
N ALA A 118 5.42 9.87 -3.10
CA ALA A 118 4.28 9.09 -2.63
C ALA A 118 4.02 7.81 -3.45
N PRO A 119 3.82 7.88 -4.79
CA PRO A 119 3.63 6.66 -5.59
C PRO A 119 4.90 5.81 -5.71
N LEU A 120 6.10 6.43 -5.74
CA LEU A 120 7.37 5.71 -5.80
C LEU A 120 7.66 4.92 -4.51
N CYS A 121 7.22 5.44 -3.37
CA CYS A 121 7.40 4.88 -2.03
C CYS A 121 6.08 4.29 -1.50
N SER A 122 5.29 3.73 -2.41
CA SER A 122 4.08 2.98 -2.12
C SER A 122 4.24 1.56 -2.61
N THR A 123 5.20 0.85 -2.02
CA THR A 123 5.55 -0.53 -2.37
C THR A 123 4.94 -1.51 -1.39
N SER A 124 4.84 -2.79 -1.78
CA SER A 124 4.57 -3.91 -0.88
C SER A 124 5.87 -4.63 -0.53
N GLY A 125 5.98 -5.12 0.70
CA GLY A 125 7.23 -5.67 1.24
C GLY A 125 7.55 -7.07 0.69
N PRO A 126 8.83 -7.45 0.54
CA PRO A 126 9.22 -8.74 -0.06
C PRO A 126 8.68 -9.94 0.73
N LEU A 127 8.62 -9.83 2.06
CA LEU A 127 8.12 -10.91 2.90
C LEU A 127 6.61 -11.13 2.70
N PHE A 128 5.85 -10.07 2.44
CA PHE A 128 4.44 -10.19 2.09
C PHE A 128 4.26 -10.79 0.69
N ILE A 129 4.94 -10.26 -0.33
CA ILE A 129 4.75 -10.75 -1.71
C ILE A 129 5.28 -12.18 -1.87
N ILE A 130 6.50 -12.48 -1.42
CA ILE A 130 7.10 -13.81 -1.58
C ILE A 130 6.52 -14.80 -0.58
N GLY A 131 6.44 -14.41 0.70
CA GLY A 131 6.01 -15.29 1.78
C GLY A 131 4.50 -15.47 1.82
N SER A 132 3.75 -14.38 1.93
CA SER A 132 2.29 -14.47 2.07
C SER A 132 1.62 -14.81 0.74
N VAL A 133 1.82 -13.99 -0.29
CA VAL A 133 1.13 -14.19 -1.57
C VAL A 133 1.72 -15.39 -2.30
N GLY A 134 3.02 -15.39 -2.58
CA GLY A 134 3.67 -16.48 -3.31
C GLY A 134 3.56 -17.83 -2.61
N GLN A 135 4.17 -17.98 -1.44
CA GLN A 135 4.22 -19.26 -0.74
C GLN A 135 2.90 -19.64 -0.07
N ASN A 136 2.30 -18.77 0.74
CA ASN A 136 1.16 -19.18 1.58
C ASN A 136 -0.18 -19.21 0.82
N MET A 137 -0.38 -18.34 -0.18
CA MET A 137 -1.62 -18.30 -0.97
C MET A 137 -1.48 -19.13 -2.25
N PHE A 138 -0.47 -18.86 -3.08
CA PHE A 138 -0.27 -19.52 -4.37
C PHE A 138 0.55 -20.82 -4.31
N GLY A 139 1.10 -21.18 -3.14
CA GLY A 139 1.92 -22.39 -2.99
C GLY A 139 3.27 -22.37 -3.73
N ASN A 140 3.69 -21.22 -4.26
CA ASN A 140 4.85 -21.12 -5.15
C ASN A 140 5.69 -19.84 -4.88
N LYS A 141 6.90 -19.99 -4.33
CA LYS A 141 7.84 -18.87 -4.12
C LYS A 141 8.26 -18.20 -5.41
N GLY A 142 8.34 -18.93 -6.52
CA GLY A 142 8.67 -18.40 -7.85
C GLY A 142 7.63 -17.38 -8.33
N TYR A 143 6.35 -17.65 -8.10
CA TYR A 143 5.28 -16.68 -8.37
C TYR A 143 5.41 -15.44 -7.51
N GLY A 144 5.74 -15.61 -6.22
CA GLY A 144 6.03 -14.49 -5.33
C GLY A 144 7.23 -13.65 -5.79
N ALA A 145 8.31 -14.29 -6.24
CA ALA A 145 9.51 -13.60 -6.75
C ALA A 145 9.21 -12.83 -8.05
N ALA A 146 8.47 -13.45 -8.98
CA ALA A 146 8.03 -12.79 -10.20
C ALA A 146 7.11 -11.60 -9.91
N ALA A 147 6.14 -11.76 -9.01
CA ALA A 147 5.25 -10.68 -8.58
C ALA A 147 6.03 -9.54 -7.92
N LEU A 148 7.06 -9.83 -7.11
CA LEU A 148 7.90 -8.79 -6.52
C LEU A 148 8.69 -8.03 -7.58
N ALA A 149 9.29 -8.74 -8.55
CA ALA A 149 10.01 -8.11 -9.65
C ALA A 149 9.08 -7.20 -10.47
N ALA A 150 7.93 -7.71 -10.90
CA ALA A 150 6.92 -6.94 -11.63
C ALA A 150 6.42 -5.73 -10.84
N HIS A 151 6.17 -5.90 -9.54
CA HIS A 151 5.76 -4.83 -8.64
C HIS A 151 6.80 -3.71 -8.58
N LEU A 152 8.08 -4.04 -8.31
CA LEU A 152 9.15 -3.05 -8.19
C LEU A 152 9.41 -2.34 -9.52
N VAL A 153 9.46 -3.07 -10.63
CA VAL A 153 9.59 -2.48 -11.97
C VAL A 153 8.44 -1.54 -12.26
N SER A 154 7.21 -1.92 -11.94
CA SER A 154 6.03 -1.08 -12.20
C SER A 154 6.04 0.19 -11.37
N VAL A 155 6.36 0.08 -10.07
CA VAL A 155 6.47 1.23 -9.17
C VAL A 155 7.55 2.20 -9.63
N MET A 156 8.73 1.68 -9.99
CA MET A 156 9.84 2.48 -10.48
C MET A 156 9.53 3.12 -11.83
N ALA A 157 9.03 2.37 -12.82
CA ALA A 157 8.74 2.89 -14.15
C ALA A 157 7.75 4.05 -14.11
N VAL A 158 6.61 3.87 -13.44
CA VAL A 158 5.59 4.93 -13.32
C VAL A 158 6.08 6.07 -12.43
N GLY A 159 6.70 5.77 -11.29
CA GLY A 159 7.18 6.77 -10.35
C GLY A 159 8.25 7.68 -10.95
N LEU A 160 9.23 7.09 -11.64
CA LEU A 160 10.31 7.84 -12.30
C LEU A 160 9.79 8.61 -13.53
N ALA A 161 8.84 8.07 -14.29
CA ALA A 161 8.20 8.80 -15.39
C ALA A 161 7.48 10.07 -14.88
N ILE A 162 6.75 9.98 -13.75
CA ILE A 162 6.13 11.14 -13.10
C ILE A 162 7.18 12.18 -12.68
N CYS A 163 8.36 11.73 -12.24
CA CYS A 163 9.44 12.63 -11.83
C CYS A 163 10.10 13.34 -13.03
N LEU A 164 10.25 12.66 -14.17
CA LEU A 164 10.82 13.24 -15.40
C LEU A 164 9.87 14.23 -16.09
N ALA A 165 8.56 14.02 -16.00
CA ALA A 165 7.56 14.87 -16.67
C ALA A 165 7.48 16.30 -16.11
N LYS A 166 8.11 16.59 -14.97
CA LYS A 166 8.07 17.92 -14.33
C LYS A 166 9.36 18.70 -14.55
N LYS A 167 9.22 19.98 -14.94
CA LYS A 167 10.34 20.93 -14.94
C LYS A 167 10.86 21.12 -13.51
N LYS A 168 12.19 21.16 -13.38
CA LYS A 168 12.89 21.47 -12.12
C LYS A 168 12.50 22.88 -11.67
N ASP A 169 11.64 22.98 -10.66
CA ASP A 169 11.66 24.18 -9.82
C ASP A 169 12.84 24.06 -8.86
N ALA A 170 13.71 25.06 -8.87
CA ALA A 170 14.81 25.18 -7.93
C ALA A 170 14.24 25.53 -6.55
N GLN A 171 13.76 24.52 -5.81
CA GLN A 171 13.24 24.74 -4.46
C GLN A 171 14.33 24.51 -3.41
N LYS A 172 14.58 25.55 -2.61
CA LYS A 172 15.47 25.53 -1.46
C LYS A 172 14.91 24.59 -0.39
N THR A 173 15.59 23.48 -0.12
CA THR A 173 15.42 22.72 1.11
C THR A 173 15.76 23.63 2.29
N CYS A 174 14.75 24.07 3.04
CA CYS A 174 14.99 24.69 4.35
C CYS A 174 15.05 23.55 5.36
N ALA A 175 16.25 23.03 5.60
CA ALA A 175 16.47 22.02 6.64
C ALA A 175 16.09 22.61 8.00
N LYS A 176 14.86 22.38 8.45
CA LYS A 176 14.48 22.68 9.82
C LYS A 176 14.94 21.50 10.66
N ARG A 177 16.06 21.67 11.37
CA ARG A 177 16.59 20.66 12.27
C ARG A 177 15.59 20.49 13.42
N LEU A 178 14.66 19.54 13.30
CA LEU A 178 13.87 19.10 14.44
C LEU A 178 14.84 18.42 15.40
N THR A 179 14.96 19.03 16.58
CA THR A 179 15.66 18.49 17.73
C THR A 179 15.11 17.09 18.02
N THR A 180 15.98 16.08 17.95
CA THR A 180 15.70 14.77 18.55
C THR A 180 15.50 15.02 20.05
N GLY A 181 14.27 14.88 20.53
CA GLY A 181 14.00 14.99 21.96
C GLY A 181 14.80 13.97 22.76
N ASP A 182 15.12 14.29 24.02
CA ASP A 182 15.85 13.48 25.00
C ASP A 182 15.11 12.20 25.46
N GLY A 183 14.27 11.62 24.59
CA GLY A 183 13.46 10.44 24.87
C GLY A 183 14.19 9.12 24.63
N ASN A 184 13.66 8.03 25.19
CA ASN A 184 14.13 6.68 24.92
C ASN A 184 13.84 6.31 23.46
N ILE A 185 14.82 6.55 22.58
CA ILE A 185 14.75 6.29 21.13
C ILE A 185 14.25 4.87 20.83
N LEU A 186 14.71 3.87 21.60
CA LEU A 186 14.32 2.49 21.40
C LEU A 186 12.83 2.29 21.69
N TYR A 187 12.34 2.79 22.83
CA TYR A 187 10.92 2.73 23.18
C TYR A 187 10.06 3.42 22.13
N ASP A 188 10.43 4.63 21.69
CA ASP A 188 9.68 5.39 20.68
C ASP A 188 9.55 4.62 19.37
N VAL A 189 10.62 3.94 18.95
CA VAL A 189 10.62 3.13 17.73
C VAL A 189 9.68 1.94 17.86
N PHE A 190 9.77 1.19 18.96
CA PHE A 190 8.90 0.04 19.19
C PHE A 190 7.43 0.46 19.31
N TYR A 191 7.13 1.47 20.11
CA TYR A 191 5.78 2.01 20.26
C TYR A 191 5.20 2.43 18.90
N SER A 192 5.98 3.21 18.14
CA SER A 192 5.63 3.66 16.80
C SER A 192 5.36 2.52 15.83
N ALA A 193 6.16 1.45 15.86
CA ALA A 193 6.00 0.27 15.01
C ALA A 193 4.76 -0.54 15.39
N VAL A 194 4.53 -0.77 16.69
CA VAL A 194 3.33 -1.47 17.20
C VAL A 194 2.06 -0.74 16.76
N ILE A 195 1.98 0.57 16.97
CA ILE A 195 0.83 1.37 16.56
C ILE A 195 0.60 1.26 15.05
N SER A 196 1.64 1.41 14.22
CA SER A 196 1.49 1.29 12.77
C SER A 196 0.99 -0.08 12.31
N VAL A 197 1.50 -1.16 12.90
CA VAL A 197 1.13 -2.53 12.55
C VAL A 197 -0.31 -2.84 12.98
N LEU A 198 -0.71 -2.39 14.17
CA LEU A 198 -2.09 -2.53 14.66
C LEU A 198 -3.08 -1.70 13.85
N VAL A 199 -2.71 -0.47 13.48
CA VAL A 199 -3.54 0.35 12.58
C VAL A 199 -3.71 -0.35 11.23
N ALA A 200 -2.67 -0.96 10.67
CA ALA A 200 -2.80 -1.78 9.46
C ALA A 200 -3.77 -2.96 9.64
N GLY A 201 -3.72 -3.64 10.78
CA GLY A 201 -4.68 -4.67 11.14
C GLY A 201 -6.11 -4.13 11.19
N GLY A 202 -6.33 -2.98 11.83
CA GLY A 202 -7.65 -2.34 11.90
C GLY A 202 -8.22 -2.00 10.51
N PHE A 203 -7.40 -1.47 9.60
CA PHE A 203 -7.80 -1.23 8.20
C PHE A 203 -8.17 -2.55 7.51
N ILE A 204 -7.34 -3.59 7.61
CA ILE A 204 -7.64 -4.89 7.00
C ILE A 204 -8.94 -5.47 7.57
N CYS A 205 -9.13 -5.54 8.89
CA CYS A 205 -10.35 -6.08 9.48
C CYS A 205 -11.61 -5.32 9.04
N PHE A 206 -11.55 -3.98 9.03
CA PHE A 206 -12.67 -3.14 8.62
C PHE A 206 -13.00 -3.34 7.13
N PHE A 207 -12.01 -3.21 6.24
CA PHE A 207 -12.22 -3.31 4.80
C PHE A 207 -12.50 -4.74 4.34
N TYR A 208 -11.99 -5.76 5.02
CA TYR A 208 -12.34 -7.16 4.78
C TYR A 208 -13.82 -7.40 5.10
N THR A 209 -14.28 -6.96 6.28
CA THR A 209 -15.70 -7.04 6.65
C THR A 209 -16.59 -6.24 5.70
N LEU A 210 -16.15 -5.05 5.29
CA LEU A 210 -16.83 -4.23 4.29
C LEU A 210 -16.91 -4.93 2.94
N SER A 211 -15.82 -5.57 2.49
CA SER A 211 -15.81 -6.34 1.24
C SER A 211 -16.78 -7.52 1.30
N ARG A 212 -16.91 -8.17 2.47
CA ARG A 212 -17.87 -9.26 2.70
C ARG A 212 -19.31 -8.78 2.66
N ALA A 213 -19.61 -7.64 3.28
CA ALA A 213 -20.92 -7.01 3.18
C ALA A 213 -21.24 -6.60 1.74
N ALA A 214 -20.28 -6.02 1.02
CA ALA A 214 -20.46 -5.65 -0.38
C ALA A 214 -20.76 -6.88 -1.28
N HIS A 215 -20.11 -8.02 -1.02
CA HIS A 215 -20.42 -9.31 -1.65
C HIS A 215 -21.85 -9.76 -1.33
N ASP A 216 -22.21 -9.87 -0.05
CA ASP A 216 -23.49 -10.43 0.39
C ASP A 216 -24.69 -9.61 -0.12
N PHE A 217 -24.52 -8.30 -0.29
CA PHE A 217 -25.53 -7.39 -0.82
C PHE A 217 -25.37 -7.11 -2.33
N ASN A 218 -24.49 -7.84 -3.02
CA ASN A 218 -24.32 -7.74 -4.47
C ASN A 218 -23.96 -6.31 -4.96
N VAL A 219 -23.32 -5.50 -4.10
CA VAL A 219 -23.00 -4.10 -4.36
C VAL A 219 -22.05 -3.96 -5.56
N LEU A 220 -21.18 -4.95 -5.75
CA LEU A 220 -20.17 -4.96 -6.83
C LEU A 220 -20.64 -5.67 -8.10
N LEU A 221 -21.84 -6.27 -8.14
CA LEU A 221 -22.34 -7.01 -9.31
C LEU A 221 -22.22 -6.23 -10.63
N PRO A 222 -22.57 -4.93 -10.73
CA PRO A 222 -22.41 -4.20 -11.98
C PRO A 222 -20.96 -4.16 -12.47
N LEU A 223 -20.00 -4.06 -11.55
CA LEU A 223 -18.58 -4.07 -11.88
C LEU A 223 -18.11 -5.48 -12.24
N GLU A 224 -18.55 -6.50 -11.49
CA GLU A 224 -18.25 -7.90 -11.77
C GLU A 224 -18.72 -8.27 -13.19
N TRP A 225 -19.96 -7.93 -13.55
CA TRP A 225 -20.53 -8.21 -14.88
C TRP A 225 -19.70 -7.59 -16.01
N ILE A 226 -19.20 -6.36 -15.81
CA ILE A 226 -18.32 -5.69 -16.79
C ILE A 226 -16.97 -6.40 -16.93
N LEU A 227 -16.46 -6.97 -15.83
CA LEU A 227 -15.12 -7.57 -15.78
C LEU A 227 -15.12 -9.07 -16.10
N THR A 228 -16.24 -9.79 -15.97
CA THR A 228 -16.34 -11.22 -16.28
C THR A 228 -15.82 -11.60 -17.67
N PRO A 229 -16.11 -10.85 -18.76
CA PRO A 229 -15.55 -11.19 -20.07
C PRO A 229 -14.02 -11.10 -20.15
N LEU A 230 -13.40 -10.32 -19.26
CA LEU A 230 -11.94 -10.10 -19.23
C LEU A 230 -11.23 -11.03 -18.25
N PHE A 231 -11.85 -11.29 -17.09
CA PHE A 231 -11.22 -11.97 -15.96
C PHE A 231 -11.86 -13.32 -15.62
N ASP A 232 -12.89 -13.73 -16.37
CA ASP A 232 -13.61 -14.98 -16.21
C ASP A 232 -14.07 -15.16 -14.74
N LYS A 233 -13.91 -16.37 -14.18
CA LYS A 233 -14.21 -16.70 -12.78
C LYS A 233 -13.47 -15.85 -11.73
N ASN A 234 -12.40 -15.13 -12.11
CA ASN A 234 -11.65 -14.28 -11.20
C ASN A 234 -12.24 -12.87 -11.01
N ALA A 235 -13.27 -12.48 -11.78
CA ALA A 235 -13.85 -11.13 -11.72
C ALA A 235 -14.35 -10.74 -10.32
N ALA A 236 -15.05 -11.65 -9.64
CA ALA A 236 -15.58 -11.40 -8.30
C ALA A 236 -14.44 -11.18 -7.28
N ASN A 237 -13.49 -12.10 -7.20
CA ASN A 237 -12.33 -12.00 -6.30
C ASN A 237 -11.48 -10.74 -6.58
N PHE A 238 -11.36 -10.35 -7.85
CA PHE A 238 -10.70 -9.10 -8.22
C PHE A 238 -11.46 -7.87 -7.70
N CYS A 239 -12.79 -7.81 -7.89
CA CYS A 239 -13.64 -6.74 -7.37
C CYS A 239 -13.54 -6.59 -5.86
N TYR A 240 -13.55 -7.69 -5.10
CA TYR A 240 -13.35 -7.65 -3.65
C TYR A 240 -11.93 -7.19 -3.29
N GLY A 241 -10.94 -7.60 -4.09
CA GLY A 241 -9.57 -7.12 -3.99
C GLY A 241 -9.42 -5.60 -4.16
N LEU A 242 -10.27 -4.96 -4.97
CA LEU A 242 -10.29 -3.51 -5.10
C LEU A 242 -10.73 -2.81 -3.80
N ILE A 243 -11.43 -3.51 -2.91
CA ILE A 243 -11.76 -3.03 -1.55
C ILE A 243 -10.65 -3.43 -0.57
N GLU A 244 -10.33 -4.72 -0.49
CA GLU A 244 -9.30 -5.27 0.41
C GLU A 244 -8.39 -6.24 -0.35
N ALA A 245 -7.20 -5.76 -0.70
CA ALA A 245 -6.29 -6.46 -1.60
C ALA A 245 -5.79 -7.81 -1.05
N THR A 246 -5.66 -7.96 0.26
CA THR A 246 -5.12 -9.19 0.86
C THR A 246 -6.07 -10.37 0.68
N GLY A 247 -7.35 -10.17 0.99
CA GLY A 247 -8.44 -11.12 0.80
C GLY A 247 -8.70 -11.38 -0.68
N GLY A 248 -8.64 -10.34 -1.52
CA GLY A 248 -8.72 -10.51 -2.97
C GLY A 248 -7.61 -11.40 -3.52
N CYS A 249 -6.36 -11.22 -3.09
CA CYS A 249 -5.25 -12.09 -3.49
C CYS A 249 -5.45 -13.53 -3.01
N ALA A 250 -5.93 -13.73 -1.79
CA ALA A 250 -6.23 -15.06 -1.25
C ALA A 250 -7.36 -15.75 -2.04
N GLY A 251 -8.42 -15.02 -2.39
CA GLY A 251 -9.53 -15.51 -3.21
C GLY A 251 -9.10 -15.87 -4.62
N LEU A 252 -8.31 -15.00 -5.28
CA LEU A 252 -7.72 -15.28 -6.60
C LEU A 252 -6.82 -16.51 -6.58
N ALA A 253 -6.01 -16.68 -5.55
CA ALA A 253 -5.14 -17.85 -5.41
C ALA A 253 -5.95 -19.15 -5.21
N ALA A 254 -7.02 -19.10 -4.42
CA ALA A 254 -7.90 -20.24 -4.18
C ALA A 254 -8.72 -20.63 -5.44
N GLU A 255 -9.19 -19.64 -6.20
CA GLU A 255 -9.91 -19.84 -7.45
C GLU A 255 -8.97 -20.35 -8.56
N GLY A 256 -7.75 -19.81 -8.61
CA GLY A 256 -6.73 -20.17 -9.58
C GLY A 256 -7.04 -19.73 -11.01
N GLY A 257 -6.42 -20.40 -11.98
CA GLY A 257 -6.50 -20.05 -13.40
C GLY A 257 -5.40 -19.07 -13.83
N ALA A 258 -5.26 -18.94 -15.15
CA ALA A 258 -4.19 -18.19 -15.81
C ALA A 258 -4.03 -16.75 -15.27
N LEU A 259 -5.14 -16.04 -15.09
CA LEU A 259 -5.13 -14.63 -14.70
C LEU A 259 -5.01 -14.38 -13.19
N ALA A 260 -5.04 -15.41 -12.34
CA ALA A 260 -5.02 -15.23 -10.89
C ALA A 260 -3.77 -14.47 -10.40
N LEU A 261 -2.58 -14.87 -10.87
CA LEU A 261 -1.32 -14.22 -10.49
C LEU A 261 -1.20 -12.79 -11.04
N PRO A 262 -1.45 -12.51 -12.34
CA PRO A 262 -1.49 -11.15 -12.87
C PRO A 262 -2.45 -10.22 -12.10
N LEU A 263 -3.66 -10.69 -11.80
CA LEU A 263 -4.66 -9.92 -11.05
C LEU A 263 -4.21 -9.68 -9.60
N ALA A 264 -3.61 -10.67 -8.94
CA ALA A 264 -3.02 -10.48 -7.63
C ALA A 264 -1.87 -9.44 -7.68
N GLY A 265 -1.03 -9.48 -8.71
CA GLY A 265 0.02 -8.48 -8.95
C GLY A 265 -0.53 -7.06 -9.12
N PHE A 266 -1.65 -6.90 -9.82
CA PHE A 266 -2.39 -5.64 -9.87
C PHE A 266 -2.81 -5.20 -8.46
N LEU A 267 -3.51 -6.06 -7.73
CA LEU A 267 -4.09 -5.73 -6.42
C LEU A 267 -3.03 -5.35 -5.39
N ILE A 268 -1.91 -6.07 -5.32
CA ILE A 268 -0.78 -5.78 -4.44
C ILE A 268 -0.16 -4.41 -4.79
N THR A 269 -0.05 -4.14 -6.08
CA THR A 269 0.58 -2.91 -6.55
C THR A 269 -0.35 -1.72 -6.44
N PHE A 270 -1.65 -1.89 -6.66
CA PHE A 270 -2.67 -0.86 -6.51
C PHE A 270 -2.97 -0.57 -5.03
N GLY A 271 -3.11 -1.63 -4.22
CA GLY A 271 -3.36 -1.62 -2.78
C GLY A 271 -4.85 -1.80 -2.39
N GLY A 272 -5.79 -1.59 -3.31
CA GLY A 272 -7.21 -1.56 -2.97
C GLY A 272 -7.57 -0.40 -2.03
N ALA A 273 -8.85 -0.24 -1.72
CA ALA A 273 -9.35 0.87 -0.91
C ALA A 273 -8.73 0.87 0.50
N SER A 274 -8.52 -0.31 1.10
CA SER A 274 -7.92 -0.48 2.43
C SER A 274 -6.54 0.18 2.55
N ILE A 275 -5.59 -0.22 1.71
CA ILE A 275 -4.21 0.30 1.77
C ILE A 275 -4.16 1.75 1.28
N LEU A 276 -4.92 2.11 0.23
CA LEU A 276 -4.98 3.49 -0.26
C LEU A 276 -5.47 4.44 0.82
N ALA A 277 -6.56 4.09 1.52
CA ALA A 277 -7.09 4.90 2.62
C ALA A 277 -6.05 5.04 3.74
N GLN A 278 -5.40 3.94 4.12
CA GLN A 278 -4.35 3.95 5.14
C GLN A 278 -3.18 4.87 4.77
N GLN A 279 -2.69 4.79 3.55
CA GLN A 279 -1.58 5.61 3.08
C GLN A 279 -1.96 7.10 3.00
N LEU A 280 -3.18 7.40 2.54
CA LEU A 280 -3.69 8.77 2.44
C LEU A 280 -3.83 9.44 3.81
N CYS A 281 -4.06 8.69 4.90
CA CYS A 281 -4.02 9.24 6.26
C CYS A 281 -2.67 9.87 6.63
N TYR A 282 -1.58 9.41 6.02
CA TYR A 282 -0.26 10.03 6.14
C TYR A 282 -0.06 11.10 5.06
N LEU A 283 -0.22 10.72 3.79
CA LEU A 283 0.20 11.53 2.65
C LEU A 283 -0.54 12.87 2.53
N THR A 284 -1.83 12.92 2.90
CA THR A 284 -2.63 14.15 2.78
C THR A 284 -2.19 15.25 3.74
N LYS A 285 -1.65 14.89 4.91
CA LYS A 285 -1.02 15.85 5.86
C LYS A 285 0.17 16.56 5.25
N CYS A 286 0.84 15.87 4.33
CA CYS A 286 2.04 16.32 3.64
C CYS A 286 1.74 16.97 2.26
N GLY A 287 0.47 17.33 2.00
CA GLY A 287 0.05 18.07 0.81
C GLY A 287 -0.13 17.21 -0.45
N VAL A 288 -0.02 15.88 -0.34
CA VAL A 288 -0.22 14.96 -1.46
C VAL A 288 -1.71 14.95 -1.86
N LYS A 289 -1.97 15.20 -3.14
CA LYS A 289 -3.32 15.17 -3.72
C LYS A 289 -3.76 13.72 -3.92
N PRO A 290 -4.87 13.26 -3.30
CA PRO A 290 -5.33 11.87 -3.41
C PRO A 290 -5.55 11.40 -4.84
N THR A 291 -6.15 12.24 -5.69
CA THR A 291 -6.47 11.88 -7.08
C THR A 291 -5.22 11.55 -7.90
N LYS A 292 -4.16 12.35 -7.78
CA LYS A 292 -2.88 12.11 -8.45
C LYS A 292 -2.20 10.85 -7.95
N PHE A 293 -2.26 10.62 -6.63
CA PHE A 293 -1.70 9.42 -6.02
C PHE A 293 -2.42 8.16 -6.52
N ILE A 294 -3.74 8.12 -6.43
CA ILE A 294 -4.55 6.97 -6.85
C ILE A 294 -4.36 6.69 -8.35
N LEU A 295 -4.33 7.71 -9.21
CA LEU A 295 -4.09 7.52 -10.64
C LEU A 295 -2.71 6.87 -10.91
N ALA A 296 -1.68 7.31 -10.20
CA ALA A 296 -0.36 6.69 -10.29
C ALA A 296 -0.39 5.23 -9.80
N LYS A 297 -1.09 4.94 -8.71
CA LYS A 297 -1.29 3.56 -8.21
C LYS A 297 -2.03 2.68 -9.22
N CYS A 298 -3.05 3.19 -9.90
CA CYS A 298 -3.74 2.46 -10.98
C CYS A 298 -2.78 2.14 -12.13
N ALA A 299 -1.99 3.11 -12.58
CA ALA A 299 -1.01 2.89 -13.65
C ALA A 299 0.06 1.87 -13.25
N GLN A 300 0.54 1.92 -12.01
CA GLN A 300 1.48 0.91 -11.47
C GLN A 300 0.83 -0.48 -11.42
N GLY A 301 -0.41 -0.57 -10.96
CA GLY A 301 -1.16 -1.83 -10.93
C GLY A 301 -1.33 -2.43 -12.32
N ALA A 302 -1.76 -1.63 -13.28
CA ALA A 302 -1.94 -2.05 -14.67
C ALA A 302 -0.64 -2.52 -15.32
N LEU A 303 0.47 -1.80 -15.09
CA LEU A 303 1.78 -2.23 -15.57
C LEU A 303 2.22 -3.55 -14.92
N CYS A 304 1.98 -3.73 -13.62
CA CYS A 304 2.33 -4.97 -12.92
C CYS A 304 1.54 -6.17 -13.47
N PHE A 305 0.25 -5.97 -13.72
CA PHE A 305 -0.60 -6.96 -14.38
C PHE A 305 -0.01 -7.39 -15.74
N VAL A 306 0.31 -6.42 -16.61
CA VAL A 306 0.86 -6.68 -17.94
C VAL A 306 2.19 -7.42 -17.86
N LEU A 307 3.08 -7.05 -16.94
CA LEU A 307 4.37 -7.72 -16.75
C LEU A 307 4.25 -9.18 -16.29
N LEU A 308 3.12 -9.56 -15.67
CA LEU A 308 2.87 -10.92 -15.21
C LEU A 308 2.06 -11.76 -16.18
N LEU A 309 1.43 -11.17 -17.20
CA LEU A 309 0.68 -11.91 -18.23
C LEU A 309 1.48 -13.02 -18.93
N PRO A 310 2.79 -12.88 -19.21
CA PRO A 310 3.55 -13.98 -19.82
C PRO A 310 3.62 -15.26 -18.97
N LEU A 311 3.36 -15.18 -17.66
CA LEU A 311 3.26 -16.34 -16.77
C LEU A 311 1.86 -16.98 -16.74
N ALA A 312 0.90 -16.35 -17.41
CA ALA A 312 -0.48 -16.82 -17.56
C ALA A 312 -0.71 -17.59 -18.86
N LEU A 313 0.24 -17.55 -19.79
CA LEU A 313 0.18 -18.14 -21.12
C LEU A 313 0.80 -19.53 -21.17
#